data_AF-A0A511WVU1-F1
#
_entry.id   AF-A0A511WVU1-F1
#
_cell.length_a   1.000
_cell.length_b   1.000
_cell.length_c   1.000
_cell.angle_alpha   90.00
_cell.angle_beta   90.00
_cell.angle_gamma   90.00
#
_symmetry.space_group_name_H-M   'P 1'
#
loop_
_entity.id
_entity.type
_entity.pdbx_description
1 polymer ?
#
loop_
_entity_poly.entity_id
_entity_poly.type
_entity_poly.pdbx_seq_one_letter_code
_entity_poly.pdbx_strand_id
1 'polypeptide(L)'
;MKNWLIHIFVNAIAIIAVGALFDSVIIDGVGGALLAAFILSILNAIVRPVLVILTLPITILSLGLFLFIINAITLWLTDAFLGSTFEIDGFGMTIIAAIIISLINLVLNSLIKDMKK
;
A
#
# COMPACT_ATOMS: atom_id res chain seq x y z
N MET A 1 12.06 -11.68 -10.81
CA MET A 1 12.05 -12.19 -9.42
C MET A 1 12.68 -11.21 -8.41
N LYS A 2 13.94 -10.75 -8.60
CA LYS A 2 14.59 -9.80 -7.67
C LYS A 2 13.78 -8.53 -7.38
N ASN A 3 13.12 -7.96 -8.39
CA ASN A 3 12.33 -6.73 -8.21
C ASN A 3 11.10 -6.94 -7.30
N TRP A 4 10.49 -8.13 -7.31
CA TRP A 4 9.29 -8.40 -6.51
C TRP A 4 9.58 -8.46 -5.01
N LEU A 5 10.70 -9.08 -4.63
CA LEU A 5 11.20 -9.08 -3.25
C LEU A 5 11.49 -7.67 -2.72
N ILE A 6 12.08 -6.81 -3.57
CA ILE A 6 12.34 -5.41 -3.22
C ILE A 6 11.01 -4.66 -3.01
N HIS A 7 10.01 -4.87 -3.87
CA HIS A 7 8.69 -4.26 -3.71
C HIS A 7 7.99 -4.66 -2.41
N ILE A 8 8.07 -5.93 -2.01
CA ILE A 8 7.52 -6.40 -0.73
C ILE A 8 8.22 -5.69 0.43
N PHE A 9 9.54 -5.62 0.40
CA PHE A 9 10.32 -5.01 1.48
C PHE A 9 10.05 -3.50 1.59
N VAL A 10 9.96 -2.81 0.46
CA VAL A 10 9.61 -1.39 0.39
C VAL A 10 8.19 -1.14 0.91
N ASN A 11 7.22 -1.96 0.51
CA ASN A 11 5.84 -1.87 1.03
C ASN A 11 5.79 -2.15 2.54
N ALA A 12 6.55 -3.13 3.04
CA ALA A 12 6.62 -3.43 4.47
C ALA A 12 7.14 -2.24 5.27
N ILE A 13 8.23 -1.61 4.81
CA ILE A 13 8.77 -0.40 5.44
C ILE A 13 7.72 0.72 5.44
N ALA A 14 7.02 0.91 4.33
CA ALA A 14 5.99 1.94 4.23
C ALA A 14 4.80 1.70 5.19
N ILE A 15 4.34 0.46 5.33
CA ILE A 15 3.26 0.09 6.27
C ILE A 15 3.71 0.31 7.71
N ILE A 16 4.92 -0.13 8.07
CA ILE A 16 5.48 0.08 9.42
C ILE A 16 5.60 1.57 9.72
N ALA A 17 6.10 2.35 8.76
CA ALA A 17 6.22 3.79 8.90
C ALA A 17 4.86 4.45 9.11
N VAL A 18 3.82 4.06 8.35
CA VAL A 18 2.47 4.60 8.55
C VAL A 18 1.86 4.17 9.88
N GLY A 19 2.03 2.91 10.29
CA GLY A 19 1.59 2.45 11.62
C GLY A 19 2.27 3.19 12.77
N ALA A 20 3.53 3.62 12.59
CA ALA A 20 4.24 4.43 13.58
C ALA A 20 3.86 5.92 13.55
N LEU A 21 3.29 6.42 12.44
CA LEU A 21 2.90 7.83 12.27
C LEU A 21 1.47 8.11 12.70
N PHE A 22 0.60 7.10 12.73
CA PHE A 22 -0.82 7.26 13.01
C PHE A 22 -1.32 6.23 14.03
N ASP A 23 -1.84 6.71 15.15
CA ASP A 23 -2.48 5.87 16.17
C ASP A 23 -3.73 5.16 15.65
N SER A 24 -4.33 5.67 14.57
CA SER A 24 -5.48 5.08 13.85
C SER A 24 -5.13 3.86 12.99
N VAL A 25 -3.86 3.43 12.96
CA VAL A 25 -3.39 2.24 12.24
C VAL A 25 -2.82 1.25 13.26
N ILE A 26 -3.59 0.22 13.57
CA ILE A 26 -3.24 -0.78 14.57
C ILE A 26 -2.53 -1.94 13.88
N ILE A 27 -1.34 -2.28 14.36
CA ILE A 27 -0.53 -3.37 13.83
C ILE A 27 -0.07 -4.27 14.98
N ASP A 28 -0.35 -5.57 14.89
CA ASP A 28 0.11 -6.56 15.87
C ASP A 28 1.61 -6.88 15.69
N GLY A 29 2.45 -5.97 16.18
CA GLY A 29 3.90 -6.10 16.16
C GLY A 29 4.52 -6.21 14.77
N VAL A 30 5.78 -6.67 14.72
CA VAL A 30 6.52 -6.82 13.45
C VAL A 30 5.94 -7.94 12.59
N GLY A 31 5.38 -8.99 13.21
CA GLY A 31 4.73 -10.10 12.51
C GLY A 31 3.50 -9.66 11.71
N GLY A 32 2.63 -8.85 12.33
CA GLY A 32 1.46 -8.28 11.66
C GLY A 32 1.83 -7.38 10.48
N ALA A 33 2.87 -6.55 10.64
CA ALA A 33 3.37 -5.71 9.55
C ALA A 33 3.88 -6.51 8.34
N LEU A 34 4.61 -7.61 8.58
CA LEU A 34 5.09 -8.49 7.51
C LEU A 34 3.94 -9.21 6.81
N LEU A 35 2.94 -9.68 7.56
CA LEU A 35 1.73 -10.28 6.98
C LEU A 35 0.93 -9.27 6.16
N ALA A 36 0.75 -8.04 6.66
CA ALA A 36 0.14 -6.93 5.93
C ALA A 36 0.87 -6.64 4.62
N ALA A 37 2.20 -6.52 4.65
CA ALA A 37 2.99 -6.30 3.44
C ALA A 37 2.88 -7.44 2.42
N PHE A 38 2.80 -8.68 2.91
CA PHE A 38 2.64 -9.85 2.07
C PHE A 38 1.27 -9.88 1.39
N ILE A 39 0.18 -9.74 2.15
CA ILE A 39 -1.19 -9.68 1.63
C ILE A 39 -1.35 -8.49 0.67
N LEU A 40 -0.90 -7.30 1.06
CA LEU A 40 -0.94 -6.11 0.21
C LEU A 40 -0.21 -6.34 -1.12
N SER A 41 0.94 -7.02 -1.10
CA SER A 41 1.70 -7.31 -2.32
C SER A 41 0.98 -8.31 -3.23
N ILE A 42 0.25 -9.28 -2.68
CA ILE A 42 -0.61 -10.20 -3.44
C ILE A 42 -1.79 -9.43 -4.05
N LEU A 43 -2.49 -8.62 -3.26
CA LEU A 43 -3.61 -7.81 -3.75
C LEU A 43 -3.15 -6.82 -4.83
N ASN A 44 -1.96 -6.25 -4.70
CA ASN A 44 -1.36 -5.39 -5.72
C ASN A 44 -0.98 -6.14 -7.01
N ALA A 45 -0.72 -7.44 -6.94
CA ALA A 45 -0.43 -8.26 -8.11
C ALA A 45 -1.70 -8.70 -8.86
N ILE A 46 -2.83 -8.85 -8.16
CA ILE A 46 -4.06 -9.45 -8.71
C ILE A 46 -5.20 -8.41 -8.80
N VAL A 47 -5.55 -7.79 -7.68
CA VAL A 47 -6.70 -6.88 -7.58
C VAL A 47 -6.42 -5.54 -8.24
N ARG A 48 -5.24 -4.96 -8.01
CA ARG A 48 -4.89 -3.65 -8.56
C ARG A 48 -4.98 -3.59 -10.09
N PRO A 49 -4.46 -4.56 -10.88
CA PRO A 49 -4.64 -4.56 -12.34
C PRO A 49 -6.11 -4.56 -12.76
N VAL A 50 -6.95 -5.36 -12.09
CA VAL A 50 -8.39 -5.43 -12.37
C VAL A 50 -9.06 -4.08 -12.10
N LEU A 51 -8.79 -3.49 -10.93
CA LEU A 51 -9.32 -2.18 -10.56
C LEU A 51 -8.88 -1.09 -11.54
N VAL A 52 -7.62 -1.07 -11.96
CA VAL A 52 -7.11 -0.09 -12.93
C VAL A 52 -7.82 -0.20 -14.27
N ILE A 53 -8.07 -1.41 -14.77
CA ILE A 53 -8.79 -1.62 -16.04
C ILE A 53 -10.23 -1.12 -15.92
N LEU A 54 -10.93 -1.49 -14.84
CA LEU A 54 -12.31 -1.08 -14.61
C LEU A 54 -12.46 0.43 -14.41
N THR A 55 -11.45 1.05 -13.80
CA THR A 55 -11.47 2.47 -13.43
C THR A 55 -10.71 3.32 -14.44
N LEU A 56 -10.26 2.75 -15.55
CA LEU A 56 -9.40 3.41 -16.54
C LEU A 56 -9.99 4.73 -17.08
N PRO A 57 -11.29 4.83 -17.43
CA PRO A 57 -11.86 6.10 -17.89
C PRO A 57 -11.76 7.20 -16.84
N ILE A 58 -12.13 6.87 -15.59
CA ILE A 58 -12.10 7.81 -14.46
C ILE A 58 -10.66 8.15 -14.08
N THR A 59 -9.75 7.18 -14.16
CA THR A 59 -8.32 7.37 -13.90
C THR A 59 -7.73 8.35 -14.91
N ILE A 60 -8.09 8.26 -16.18
CA ILE A 60 -7.65 9.22 -17.21
C ILE A 60 -8.28 10.61 -16.96
N LEU A 61 -9.59 10.67 -16.71
CA LEU A 61 -10.29 11.93 -16.43
C LEU A 61 -9.75 12.66 -15.19
N SER A 62 -9.30 11.90 -14.19
CA SER A 62 -8.70 12.42 -12.96
C SER A 62 -7.18 12.63 -13.06
N LEU A 63 -6.58 12.49 -14.25
CA LEU A 63 -5.13 12.61 -14.49
C LEU A 63 -4.28 11.67 -13.62
N GLY A 64 -4.82 10.51 -13.26
CA GLY A 64 -4.15 9.52 -12.41
C GLY A 64 -4.42 9.67 -10.91
N LEU A 65 -5.17 10.70 -10.46
CA LEU A 65 -5.51 10.86 -9.05
C LEU A 65 -6.29 9.65 -8.50
N PHE A 66 -7.12 9.02 -9.33
CA PHE A 66 -7.86 7.82 -8.95
C PHE A 66 -6.96 6.63 -8.59
N LEU A 67 -5.69 6.62 -9.00
CA LEU A 67 -4.74 5.58 -8.60
C LEU A 67 -4.51 5.55 -7.08
N PHE A 68 -4.58 6.69 -6.39
CA PHE A 68 -4.51 6.73 -4.93
C PHE A 68 -5.73 6.05 -4.30
N ILE A 69 -6.92 6.21 -4.89
CA ILE A 69 -8.13 5.52 -4.45
C ILE A 69 -7.99 4.01 -4.65
N ILE A 70 -7.40 3.56 -5.77
CA ILE A 70 -7.12 2.13 -5.99
C ILE A 70 -6.17 1.58 -4.92
N ASN A 71 -5.09 2.32 -4.60
CA ASN A 71 -4.16 1.92 -3.55
C ASN A 71 -4.84 1.91 -2.17
N ALA A 72 -5.76 2.84 -1.90
CA ALA A 72 -6.57 2.84 -0.69
C ALA A 72 -7.50 1.64 -0.63
N ILE A 73 -8.14 1.27 -1.74
CA ILE A 73 -9.00 0.08 -1.81
C ILE A 73 -8.19 -1.20 -1.55
N THR A 74 -6.97 -1.34 -2.10
CA THR A 74 -6.16 -2.54 -1.84
C THR A 74 -5.62 -2.58 -0.40
N LEU A 75 -5.32 -1.43 0.19
CA LEU A 75 -4.95 -1.33 1.61
C LEU A 75 -6.15 -1.66 2.52
N TRP A 76 -7.33 -1.14 2.20
CA TRP A 76 -8.56 -1.42 2.93
C TRP A 76 -8.96 -2.89 2.83
N LEU A 77 -8.76 -3.52 1.66
CA LEU A 77 -8.91 -4.97 1.52
C LEU A 77 -7.90 -5.73 2.39
N THR A 78 -6.66 -5.26 2.46
CA THR A 78 -5.62 -5.88 3.32
C THR A 78 -6.05 -5.88 4.78
N ASP A 79 -6.53 -4.74 5.26
CA ASP A 79 -7.17 -4.58 6.57
C ASP A 79 -8.33 -5.57 6.76
N ALA A 80 -9.28 -5.59 5.83
CA ALA A 80 -10.41 -6.53 5.88
C ALA A 80 -10.00 -8.02 5.90
N PHE A 81 -8.87 -8.39 5.29
CA PHE A 81 -8.35 -9.76 5.31
C PHE A 81 -7.62 -10.11 6.61
N LEU A 82 -7.02 -9.14 7.30
CA LEU A 82 -6.16 -9.35 8.47
C LEU A 82 -6.86 -9.08 9.80
N GLY A 83 -7.96 -8.31 9.79
CA GLY A 83 -8.75 -8.00 10.97
C GLY A 83 -7.88 -7.46 12.10
N SER A 84 -7.93 -8.09 13.26
CA SER A 84 -7.20 -7.66 14.46
C SER A 84 -5.68 -7.62 14.33
N THR A 85 -5.11 -8.19 13.25
CA THR A 85 -3.65 -8.20 13.01
C THR A 85 -3.17 -6.91 12.34
N PHE A 86 -4.03 -6.27 11.54
CA PHE A 86 -3.76 -5.02 10.84
C PHE A 86 -5.10 -4.33 10.57
N GLU A 87 -5.39 -3.26 11.33
CA GLU A 87 -6.66 -2.55 11.27
C GLU A 87 -6.45 -1.06 11.04
N ILE A 88 -7.25 -0.45 10.17
CA ILE A 88 -7.24 1.00 9.91
C ILE A 88 -8.60 1.57 10.26
N ASP A 89 -8.63 2.62 11.09
CA ASP A 89 -9.88 3.24 11.53
C ASP A 89 -10.58 4.02 10.40
N GLY A 90 -11.44 3.31 9.68
CA GLY A 90 -12.32 3.86 8.66
C GLY A 90 -11.65 4.16 7.33
N PHE A 91 -12.47 4.19 6.27
CA PHE A 91 -11.99 4.35 4.89
C PHE A 91 -11.27 5.69 4.62
N GLY A 92 -11.67 6.75 5.32
CA GLY A 92 -11.02 8.07 5.20
C GLY A 92 -9.56 8.01 5.65
N MET A 93 -9.28 7.37 6.79
CA MET A 93 -7.92 7.14 7.25
C MET A 93 -7.15 6.22 6.30
N THR A 94 -7.81 5.20 5.73
CA THR A 94 -7.18 4.32 4.74
C THR A 94 -6.71 5.07 3.49
N ILE A 95 -7.46 6.07 3.02
CA ILE A 95 -7.03 6.92 1.91
C ILE A 95 -5.75 7.69 2.28
N ILE A 96 -5.72 8.31 3.47
CA ILE A 96 -4.55 9.07 3.95
C ILE A 96 -3.34 8.15 4.06
N ALA A 97 -3.51 6.98 4.69
CA ALA A 97 -2.49 5.95 4.80
C ALA A 97 -1.96 5.54 3.41
N ALA A 98 -2.85 5.27 2.45
CA ALA A 98 -2.45 4.86 1.11
C ALA A 98 -1.71 5.95 0.32
N ILE A 99 -2.09 7.22 0.51
CA ILE A 99 -1.36 8.36 -0.08
C ILE A 99 0.06 8.42 0.50
N ILE A 100 0.19 8.32 1.83
CA ILE A 100 1.49 8.39 2.50
C ILE A 100 2.38 7.19 2.13
N ILE A 101 1.82 5.98 2.11
CA ILE A 101 2.53 4.78 1.61
C ILE A 101 2.99 4.99 0.17
N SER A 102 2.14 5.56 -0.69
CA SER A 102 2.51 5.85 -2.08
C SER A 102 3.67 6.85 -2.16
N LEU A 103 3.69 7.88 -1.32
CA LEU A 103 4.78 8.86 -1.24
C LEU A 103 6.08 8.25 -0.72
N ILE A 104 6.01 7.47 0.37
CA ILE A 104 7.17 6.76 0.92
C ILE A 104 7.77 5.82 -0.14
N ASN A 105 6.91 5.07 -0.83
CA ASN A 105 7.33 4.19 -1.90
C ASN A 105 8.00 4.93 -3.06
N LEU A 106 7.53 6.13 -3.43
CA LEU A 106 8.18 6.95 -4.45
C LEU A 106 9.61 7.33 -4.04
N VAL A 107 9.79 7.79 -2.80
CA VAL A 107 11.11 8.17 -2.27
C VAL A 107 12.04 6.95 -2.18
N LEU A 108 11.59 5.86 -1.56
CA LEU A 108 12.38 4.64 -1.39
C LEU A 108 12.80 4.05 -2.74
N ASN A 109 11.88 4.00 -3.72
CA ASN A 109 12.21 3.48 -5.04
C ASN A 109 13.20 4.39 -5.79
N SER A 110 13.15 5.71 -5.60
CA SER A 110 14.15 6.63 -6.16
C SER A 110 15.54 6.35 -5.59
N LEU A 111 15.65 6.24 -4.26
CA LEU A 111 16.92 5.95 -3.59
C LEU A 111 17.52 4.61 -4.02
N ILE A 112 16.68 3.56 -4.13
CA ILE A 112 17.13 2.24 -4.57
C ILE A 112 17.60 2.28 -6.03
N LYS A 113 16.92 3.06 -6.88
CA LYS A 113 17.30 3.23 -8.29
C LYS A 113 18.67 3.90 -8.42
N ASP A 114 18.95 4.90 -7.57
CA ASP A 114 20.23 5.61 -7.57
C ASP A 114 21.39 4.73 -7.12
N MET A 115 21.21 3.86 -6.12
CA MET A 115 22.25 2.91 -5.67
C MET A 115 22.63 1.84 -6.69
N LYS A 116 21.73 1.55 -7.64
CA LYS A 116 21.94 0.51 -8.67
C LYS A 116 22.58 1.07 -9.95
N LYS A 117 22.80 2.38 -10.01
CA LYS A 117 23.37 3.08 -11.16
C LYS A 117 24.87 3.24 -11.00
#